data_AF-A0A8T4WNE6-F1
#
_entry.id   AF-A0A8T4WNE6-F1
#
_cell.length_a   1.000
_cell.length_b   1.000
_cell.length_c   1.000
_cell.angle_alpha   90.00
_cell.angle_beta   90.00
_cell.angle_gamma   90.00
#
_symmetry.space_group_name_H-M   'P 1'
#
loop_
_entity.id
_entity.type
_entity.pdbx_description
1 polymer ?
#
loop_
_entity_poly.entity_id
_entity_poly.type
_entity_poly.pdbx_seq_one_letter_code
_entity_poly.pdbx_strand_id
1 'polypeptide(L)'
;MNTQKVVPDDHPRKESLDIRERIIEGHEGNIVATAGLLAHGRGEAFDYLIGERTTSSARQAAKAAVSALHLADKPVISVNGNA
;
A
#
# COMPACT_ATOMS: atom_id res chain seq x y z
N MET A 1 15.91 -19.04 10.93
CA MET A 1 16.59 -17.74 11.11
C MET A 1 16.26 -16.91 9.87
N ASN A 2 15.28 -16.00 9.98
CA ASN A 2 14.92 -15.13 8.86
C ASN A 2 16.03 -14.08 8.74
N THR A 3 16.90 -14.23 7.76
CA THR A 3 17.78 -13.13 7.34
C THR A 3 16.88 -12.08 6.70
N GLN A 4 16.56 -11.02 7.44
CA GLN A 4 15.96 -9.83 6.84
C GLN A 4 16.88 -9.38 5.71
N LYS A 5 16.44 -9.58 4.47
CA LYS A 5 17.11 -9.03 3.30
C LYS A 5 16.78 -7.56 3.27
N VAL A 6 17.61 -6.77 3.94
CA VAL A 6 17.56 -5.30 3.82
C VAL A 6 17.82 -4.95 2.36
N VAL A 7 16.85 -4.34 1.71
CA VAL A 7 16.99 -3.86 0.33
C VAL A 7 17.92 -2.64 0.37
N PRO A 8 19.04 -2.63 -0.38
CA PRO A 8 19.97 -1.51 -0.37
C PRO A 8 19.30 -0.17 -0.66
N ASP A 9 19.80 0.91 -0.05
CA ASP A 9 19.20 2.25 -0.17
C ASP A 9 19.26 2.81 -1.59
N ASP A 10 20.26 2.38 -2.37
CA ASP A 10 20.48 2.75 -3.77
C ASP A 10 19.76 1.81 -4.75
N HIS A 11 19.02 0.82 -4.27
CA HIS A 11 18.33 -0.13 -5.15
C HIS A 11 17.17 0.56 -5.90
N PRO A 12 17.07 0.43 -7.23
CA PRO A 12 16.07 1.15 -8.04
C PRO A 12 14.61 0.72 -7.76
N ARG A 13 14.42 -0.39 -7.04
CA ARG A 13 13.11 -0.93 -6.64
C ARG A 13 12.90 -0.96 -5.13
N LYS A 14 13.71 -0.22 -4.38
CA LYS A 14 13.70 -0.27 -2.91
C LYS A 14 12.30 -0.19 -2.33
N GLU A 15 11.55 0.85 -2.69
CA GLU A 15 10.21 1.09 -2.16
C GLU A 15 9.25 -0.09 -2.40
N SER A 16 9.15 -0.58 -3.63
CA SER A 16 8.30 -1.72 -3.99
C SER A 16 8.70 -3.00 -3.24
N LEU A 17 10.00 -3.26 -3.09
CA LEU A 17 10.48 -4.44 -2.35
C LEU A 17 10.25 -4.30 -0.83
N ASP A 18 10.50 -3.12 -0.26
CA ASP A 18 10.26 -2.86 1.17
C ASP A 18 8.75 -2.94 1.51
N ILE A 19 7.85 -2.58 0.59
CA ILE A 19 6.40 -2.79 0.78
C ILE A 19 6.05 -4.28 0.76
N ARG A 20 6.62 -5.06 -0.17
CA ARG A 20 6.37 -6.52 -0.24
C ARG A 20 6.78 -7.21 1.05
N GLU A 21 7.96 -6.90 1.58
CA GLU A 21 8.44 -7.47 2.85
C GLU A 21 7.49 -7.12 4.00
N ARG A 22 7.03 -5.87 4.12
CA ARG A 22 6.03 -5.49 5.14
C ARG A 22 4.73 -6.27 5.04
N ILE A 23 4.24 -6.53 3.82
CA ILE A 23 3.03 -7.31 3.59
C ILE A 23 3.24 -8.79 3.96
N ILE A 24 4.43 -9.33 3.71
CA ILE A 24 4.83 -10.68 4.13
C ILE A 24 4.93 -10.76 5.66
N GLU A 25 5.61 -9.81 6.30
CA GLU A 25 5.72 -9.72 7.76
C GLU A 25 4.33 -9.59 8.41
N GLY A 26 3.44 -8.80 7.82
CA GLY A 26 2.05 -8.70 8.24
C GLY A 26 1.28 -10.02 8.12
N HIS A 27 1.59 -10.84 7.11
CA HIS A 27 1.00 -12.17 6.97
C HIS A 27 1.54 -13.15 8.02
N GLU A 28 2.85 -13.18 8.22
CA GLU A 28 3.51 -13.98 9.27
C GLU A 28 2.98 -13.60 10.68
N GLY A 29 2.67 -12.32 10.88
CA GLY A 29 2.05 -11.78 12.10
C GLY A 29 0.53 -12.00 12.23
N ASN A 30 -0.12 -12.74 11.33
CA ASN A 30 -1.58 -12.95 11.28
C ASN A 30 -2.43 -11.65 11.16
N ILE A 31 -1.84 -10.56 10.68
CA ILE A 31 -2.54 -9.30 10.40
C ILE A 31 -3.13 -9.36 8.99
N VAL A 32 -2.35 -9.85 8.02
CA VAL A 32 -2.72 -9.98 6.61
C VAL A 32 -3.18 -11.42 6.34
N ALA A 33 -4.36 -11.59 5.74
CA ALA A 33 -4.80 -12.90 5.27
C ALA A 33 -4.01 -13.34 4.01
N THR A 34 -3.93 -14.63 3.70
CA THR A 34 -3.27 -15.13 2.47
C THR A 34 -3.81 -14.45 1.20
N ALA A 35 -5.13 -14.20 1.13
CA ALA A 35 -5.73 -13.46 0.02
C ALA A 35 -5.25 -12.00 -0.09
N GLY A 36 -4.79 -11.42 1.02
CA GLY A 36 -4.18 -10.09 1.09
C GLY A 36 -2.83 -10.00 0.40
N LEU A 37 -2.02 -11.07 0.43
CA LEU A 37 -0.78 -11.16 -0.37
C LEU A 37 -1.08 -11.09 -1.87
N LEU A 38 -2.09 -11.85 -2.31
CA LEU A 38 -2.54 -11.85 -3.71
C LEU A 38 -3.12 -10.49 -4.10
N ALA A 39 -3.83 -9.84 -3.19
CA ALA A 39 -4.37 -8.50 -3.41
C ALA A 39 -3.26 -7.46 -3.59
N HIS A 40 -2.18 -7.55 -2.81
CA HIS A 40 -1.02 -6.67 -2.96
C HIS A 40 -0.38 -6.81 -4.35
N GLY A 41 -0.11 -8.05 -4.80
CA GLY A 41 0.46 -8.29 -6.13
C GLY A 41 -0.40 -7.77 -7.29
N ARG A 42 -1.74 -7.81 -7.16
CA ARG A 42 -2.65 -7.16 -8.13
C ARG A 42 -2.52 -5.64 -8.12
N GLY A 43 -2.38 -5.04 -6.94
CA GLY A 43 -2.14 -3.60 -6.79
C GLY A 43 -0.86 -3.16 -7.47
N GLU A 44 0.25 -3.86 -7.20
CA GLU A 44 1.55 -3.58 -7.84
C GLU A 44 1.47 -3.69 -9.37
N ALA A 45 0.77 -4.69 -9.91
CA ALA A 45 0.59 -4.83 -11.35
C ALA A 45 -0.06 -3.59 -11.99
N PHE A 46 -1.07 -3.00 -11.35
CA PHE A 46 -1.66 -1.74 -11.80
C PHE A 46 -0.72 -0.55 -11.57
N ASP A 47 0.04 -0.55 -10.48
CA ASP A 47 0.99 0.53 -10.17
C ASP A 47 2.08 0.65 -11.25
N TYR A 48 2.59 -0.50 -11.72
CA TYR A 48 3.49 -0.56 -12.89
C TYR A 48 2.85 0.08 -14.14
N LEU A 49 1.56 -0.18 -14.41
CA LEU A 49 0.87 0.36 -15.59
C LEU A 49 0.68 1.88 -15.51
N ILE A 50 0.53 2.46 -14.31
CA ILE A 50 0.37 3.91 -14.12
C ILE A 50 1.70 4.64 -13.89
N GLY A 51 2.81 3.88 -13.86
CA GLY A 51 4.16 4.39 -13.72
C GLY A 51 4.55 4.75 -12.29
N GLU A 52 4.00 4.03 -11.30
CA GLU A 52 4.40 4.09 -9.88
C GLU A 52 4.43 5.51 -9.32
N ARG A 53 3.36 6.24 -9.62
CA ARG A 53 3.24 7.66 -9.27
C ARG A 53 1.80 8.04 -9.04
N THR A 54 1.61 9.09 -8.24
CA THR A 54 0.29 9.71 -8.09
C THR A 54 -0.10 10.42 -9.40
N THR A 55 -1.15 9.92 -10.04
CA THR A 55 -1.72 10.54 -11.26
C THR A 55 -2.46 11.85 -10.95
N SER A 56 -2.71 12.66 -11.98
CA SER A 56 -3.46 13.92 -11.82
C SER A 56 -4.91 13.69 -11.40
N SER A 57 -5.54 12.61 -11.86
CA SER A 57 -6.89 12.22 -11.44
C SER A 57 -6.90 11.74 -9.99
N ALA A 58 -5.93 10.91 -9.58
CA ALA A 58 -5.80 10.46 -8.19
C ALA A 58 -5.60 11.65 -7.23
N ARG A 59 -4.77 12.63 -7.61
CA ARG A 59 -4.57 13.85 -6.82
C ARG A 59 -5.84 14.69 -6.66
N GLN A 60 -6.65 14.81 -7.72
CA GLN A 60 -7.93 15.51 -7.65
C GLN A 60 -8.94 14.77 -6.77
N ALA A 61 -9.05 13.46 -6.92
CA ALA A 61 -9.92 12.63 -6.09
C ALA A 61 -9.53 12.70 -4.60
N ALA A 62 -8.23 12.66 -4.28
CA ALA A 62 -7.75 12.78 -2.91
C ALA A 62 -8.13 14.14 -2.27
N LYS A 63 -8.02 15.25 -3.01
CA LYS A 63 -8.48 16.56 -2.52
C LYS A 63 -9.97 16.56 -2.20
N ALA A 64 -10.80 16.01 -3.10
CA ALA A 64 -12.23 15.90 -2.88
C ALA A 64 -12.57 15.01 -1.66
N ALA A 65 -11.90 13.88 -1.50
CA ALA A 65 -12.07 12.99 -0.37
C ALA A 65 -11.72 13.68 0.97
N VAL A 66 -10.60 14.42 1.03
CA VAL A 66 -10.22 15.19 2.22
C VAL A 66 -11.27 16.25 2.55
N SER A 67 -11.77 17.00 1.57
CA SER A 67 -12.86 17.96 1.78
C SER A 67 -14.14 17.29 2.29
N ALA A 68 -14.51 16.13 1.74
CA ALA A 68 -15.68 15.39 2.18
C ALA A 68 -15.54 14.89 3.62
N LEU A 69 -14.37 14.36 4.01
CA LEU A 69 -14.09 13.95 5.38
C LEU A 69 -14.12 15.13 6.36
N HIS A 70 -13.59 16.29 5.95
CA HIS A 70 -13.56 17.50 6.79
C HIS A 70 -14.95 18.09 7.05
N LEU A 71 -15.86 17.99 6.08
CA LEU A 71 -17.22 18.52 6.18
C LEU A 71 -18.21 17.54 6.83
N ALA A 72 -17.83 16.29 7.05
CA ALA A 72 -18.71 15.29 7.63
C ALA A 72 -18.82 15.44 9.15
N ASP A 73 -20.01 15.22 9.71
CA ASP A 73 -20.22 15.30 11.16
C ASP A 73 -19.54 14.16 11.94
N LYS A 74 -19.49 12.96 11.35
CA LYS A 74 -18.95 11.74 11.98
C LYS A 74 -18.20 10.89 10.95
N PRO A 75 -17.08 11.38 10.38
CA PRO A 75 -16.30 10.61 9.41
C PRO A 75 -15.70 9.36 10.07
N VAL A 76 -15.65 8.26 9.33
CA VAL A 76 -15.07 6.98 9.78
C VAL A 76 -14.06 6.50 8.74
N ILE A 77 -12.89 6.04 9.21
CA ILE A 77 -11.87 5.39 8.38
C ILE A 77 -11.87 3.90 8.75
N SER A 78 -12.11 3.04 7.76
CA SER A 78 -12.03 1.60 7.93
C SER A 78 -10.60 1.11 7.71
N VAL A 79 -10.17 0.13 8.51
CA VAL A 79 -8.83 -0.47 8.44
C VAL A 79 -9.00 -1.98 8.24
N ASN A 80 -8.17 -2.56 7.38
CA ASN A 80 -8.06 -4.00 7.16
C ASN A 80 -6.60 -4.45 7.30
N GLY A 81 -6.32 -5.74 7.14
CA GLY A 81 -4.96 -6.27 7.30
C GLY A 81 -3.90 -5.69 6.37
N ASN A 82 -4.27 -5.24 5.17
CA ASN A 82 -3.37 -4.65 4.18
C ASN A 82 -3.16 -3.13 4.35
N ALA A 83 -3.94 -2.46 5.20
CA ALA A 83 -4.03 -1.00 5.32
C ALA A 83 -2.97 -0.39 6.24
#